data_AF-A0A098BZN5-F1
#
_entry.id   AF-A0A098BZN5-F1
#
_cell.length_a   1.000
_cell.length_b   1.000
_cell.length_c   1.000
_cell.angle_alpha   90.00
_cell.angle_beta   90.00
_cell.angle_gamma   90.00
#
_symmetry.space_group_name_H-M   'P 1'
#
loop_
_entity.id
_entity.type
_entity.pdbx_description
1 polymer ?
#
loop_
_entity_poly.entity_id
_entity_poly.type
_entity_poly.pdbx_seq_one_letter_code
_entity_poly.pdbx_strand_id
1 'polypeptide(L)'
;MCELIYALYANDAISHGKIGIRKISSIFQVLFRVSLNDIHNSFHRMKTRAGSRTLFLDQLKFSLEEYMDREDNLLNLISGL
;
A
#
# COMPACT_ATOMS: atom_id res chain seq x y z
N MET A 1 -3.78 -1.97 5.10
CA MET A 1 -3.43 -0.59 5.55
C MET A 1 -2.08 -0.50 6.25
N CYS A 2 -1.82 -1.24 7.34
CA CYS A 2 -0.54 -1.18 8.07
C CYS A 2 0.68 -1.41 7.15
N GLU A 3 0.57 -2.35 6.21
CA GLU A 3 1.63 -2.67 5.25
C GLU A 3 1.98 -1.46 4.37
N LEU A 4 0.97 -0.75 3.86
CA LEU A 4 1.16 0.46 3.04
C LEU A 4 1.79 1.61 3.83
N ILE A 5 1.35 1.84 5.07
CA ILE A 5 1.94 2.86 5.95
C ILE A 5 3.43 2.58 6.21
N TYR A 6 3.77 1.33 6.54
CA TYR A 6 5.15 0.94 6.79
C TYR A 6 6.00 0.92 5.52
N ALA A 7 5.44 0.57 4.35
CA ALA A 7 6.16 0.64 3.09
C ALA A 7 6.50 2.09 2.73
N LEU A 8 5.55 3.02 2.85
CA LEU A 8 5.79 4.45 2.63
C LEU A 8 6.83 5.01 3.60
N TYR A 9 6.78 4.59 4.86
CA TYR A 9 7.76 4.96 5.88
C TYR A 9 9.14 4.40 5.57
N ALA A 10 9.27 3.09 5.30
CA ALA A 10 10.56 2.43 5.06
C ALA A 10 11.21 2.82 3.72
N ASN A 11 10.42 3.27 2.75
CA ASN A 11 10.91 3.77 1.47
C ASN A 11 11.21 5.28 1.49
N ASP A 12 10.95 5.97 2.59
CA ASP A 12 11.08 7.43 2.70
C ASP A 12 10.26 8.21 1.64
N ALA A 13 9.20 7.58 1.13
CA ALA A 13 8.43 8.05 -0.02
C ALA A 13 7.72 9.40 0.21
N ILE A 14 7.49 9.76 1.47
CA ILE A 14 6.82 11.00 1.85
C ILE A 14 7.82 11.94 2.50
N SER A 15 7.90 13.18 2.01
CA SER A 15 8.76 14.23 2.58
C SER A 15 10.24 13.80 2.71
N HIS A 16 10.71 12.89 1.85
CA HIS A 16 12.06 12.33 1.89
C HIS A 16 12.45 11.80 3.29
N GLY A 17 11.56 11.02 3.90
CA GLY A 17 11.81 10.38 5.21
C GLY A 17 11.71 11.30 6.42
N LYS A 18 11.47 12.61 6.23
CA LYS A 18 11.37 13.58 7.35
C LYS A 18 10.11 13.42 8.19
N ILE A 19 9.16 12.60 7.74
CA ILE A 19 7.89 12.37 8.42
C ILE A 19 7.93 11.05 9.18
N GLY A 20 7.64 11.11 10.49
CA GLY A 20 7.57 9.92 11.32
C GLY A 20 6.33 9.08 11.04
N ILE A 21 6.43 7.77 11.26
CA ILE A 21 5.37 6.80 10.99
C ILE A 21 4.03 7.10 11.69
N ARG A 22 4.06 7.69 12.90
CA ARG A 22 2.85 8.12 13.62
C ARG A 22 2.07 9.17 12.82
N LYS A 23 2.76 10.12 12.19
CA LYS A 23 2.13 11.19 11.41
C LYS A 23 1.56 10.66 10.10
N ILE A 24 2.28 9.77 9.42
CA ILE A 24 1.75 9.03 8.25
C ILE A 24 0.47 8.27 8.64
N SER A 25 0.49 7.56 9.77
CA SER A 25 -0.67 6.81 10.27
C SER A 25 -1.87 7.71 10.57
N SER A 26 -1.66 8.87 11.19
CA SER A 26 -2.74 9.85 11.44
C SER A 26 -3.35 10.38 10.14
N ILE A 27 -2.54 10.66 9.13
CA ILE A 27 -3.03 11.08 7.80
C ILE A 27 -3.94 10.01 7.21
N PHE A 28 -3.52 8.73 7.26
CA PHE A 28 -4.31 7.61 6.78
C PHE A 28 -5.63 7.44 7.55
N GLN A 29 -5.63 7.60 8.87
CA GLN A 29 -6.86 7.54 9.67
C GLN A 29 -7.88 8.59 9.23
N VAL A 30 -7.44 9.83 9.02
CA VAL A 30 -8.30 10.92 8.55
C VAL A 30 -8.79 10.65 7.12
N LEU A 31 -7.88 10.30 6.21
CA LEU A 31 -8.17 10.12 4.80
C LEU A 31 -9.18 8.98 4.55
N PHE A 32 -8.98 7.85 5.22
CA PHE A 32 -9.80 6.65 5.04
C PHE A 32 -10.92 6.52 6.08
N ARG A 33 -11.05 7.46 7.02
CA ARG A 33 -12.02 7.42 8.12
C ARG A 33 -11.98 6.10 8.91
N VAL A 34 -10.76 5.64 9.21
CA VAL A 34 -10.51 4.41 9.99
C VAL A 34 -9.75 4.74 11.27
N SER A 35 -9.85 3.85 12.25
CA SER A 35 -9.02 3.90 13.46
C SER A 35 -7.87 2.90 13.35
N LEU A 36 -6.65 3.37 13.62
CA LEU A 36 -5.41 2.60 13.57
C LEU A 36 -4.71 2.63 14.93
N ASN A 37 -5.37 2.04 15.93
CA ASN A 37 -4.93 2.11 17.33
C ASN A 37 -3.65 1.31 17.63
N ASP A 38 -3.26 0.37 16.77
CA ASP A 38 -2.15 -0.55 17.07
C ASP A 38 -1.32 -0.92 15.83
N ILE A 39 -0.71 0.10 15.22
CA ILE A 39 0.12 -0.08 14.02
C ILE A 39 1.38 -0.89 14.32
N HIS A 40 1.95 -0.72 15.52
CA HIS A 40 3.21 -1.36 15.88
C HIS A 40 3.01 -2.86 16.10
N ASN A 41 1.99 -3.29 16.85
CA ASN A 41 1.74 -4.73 16.97
C ASN A 41 1.26 -5.33 15.65
N SER A 42 0.52 -4.57 14.83
CA SER A 42 0.18 -5.00 13.48
C SER A 42 1.44 -5.28 12.65
N PHE A 43 2.45 -4.41 12.73
CA PHE A 43 3.75 -4.63 12.09
C PHE A 43 4.52 -5.83 12.67
N HIS A 44 4.49 -6.03 13.99
CA HIS A 44 5.05 -7.23 14.59
C HIS A 44 4.39 -8.50 14.06
N ARG A 45 3.06 -8.53 13.94
CA ARG A 45 2.33 -9.66 13.34
C ARG A 45 2.66 -9.88 11.87
N MET A 46 2.93 -8.82 11.11
CA MET A 46 3.38 -8.95 9.71
C MET A 46 4.71 -9.73 9.62
N LYS A 47 5.66 -9.47 10.53
CA LYS A 47 6.99 -10.12 10.51
C LYS A 47 6.93 -11.64 10.71
N THR A 48 5.96 -12.12 11.49
CA THR A 48 5.82 -13.54 11.86
C THR A 48 4.72 -14.25 11.08
N ARG A 49 4.11 -13.60 10.09
CA ARG A 49 3.04 -14.18 9.29
C ARG A 49 3.59 -15.30 8.39
N ALA A 50 2.93 -16.45 8.39
CA ALA A 50 3.23 -17.52 7.43
C ALA A 50 2.77 -17.11 6.01
N GLY A 51 3.56 -17.45 4.99
CA GLY A 51 3.34 -16.98 3.63
C GLY A 51 3.91 -15.57 3.41
N SER A 52 3.17 -14.70 2.72
CA SER A 52 3.64 -13.33 2.47
C SER A 52 3.48 -12.43 3.70
N ARG A 53 4.58 -11.78 4.08
CA ARG A 53 4.60 -10.73 5.13
C ARG A 53 3.90 -9.44 4.67
N THR A 54 3.70 -9.30 3.35
CA THR A 54 3.19 -8.09 2.67
C THR A 54 2.00 -8.40 1.77
N LEU A 55 1.16 -9.36 2.17
CA LEU A 55 0.03 -9.86 1.36
C LEU A 55 -0.90 -8.75 0.82
N PHE A 56 -1.17 -7.71 1.61
CA PHE A 56 -2.01 -6.60 1.16
C PHE A 56 -1.31 -5.75 0.09
N LEU A 57 0.00 -5.52 0.20
CA LEU A 57 0.76 -4.84 -0.85
C LEU A 57 0.83 -5.67 -2.13
N ASP A 58 1.01 -6.98 -2.01
CA ASP A 58 1.02 -7.89 -3.16
C ASP A 58 -0.32 -7.82 -3.91
N GLN A 59 -1.44 -7.80 -3.18
CA GLN A 59 -2.78 -7.63 -3.75
C GLN A 59 -2.98 -6.26 -4.43
N LEU A 60 -2.49 -5.18 -3.82
CA LEU A 60 -2.57 -3.84 -4.41
C LEU A 60 -1.76 -3.75 -5.70
N LYS A 61 -0.53 -4.30 -5.70
CA LYS A 61 0.33 -4.36 -6.88
C LYS A 61 -0.37 -5.14 -8.00
N PHE A 62 -0.82 -6.36 -7.71
CA PHE A 62 -1.52 -7.20 -8.69
C PHE A 62 -2.75 -6.49 -9.26
N SER A 63 -3.57 -5.86 -8.41
CA SER A 63 -4.77 -5.14 -8.86
C SER A 63 -4.44 -3.95 -9.76
N LEU A 64 -3.31 -3.28 -9.52
CA LEU A 64 -2.86 -2.16 -10.34
C LEU A 64 -2.33 -2.64 -11.70
N GLU A 65 -1.53 -3.70 -11.71
CA GLU A 65 -1.04 -4.34 -12.96
C GLU A 65 -2.22 -4.81 -13.81
N GLU A 66 -3.20 -5.51 -13.21
CA GLU A 66 -4.44 -5.92 -13.91
C GLU A 66 -5.24 -4.73 -14.47
N TYR A 67 -5.26 -3.59 -13.76
CA TYR A 67 -5.93 -2.39 -14.25
C TYR A 67 -5.20 -1.81 -15.48
N MET A 68 -3.87 -1.74 -15.43
CA MET A 68 -3.04 -1.29 -16.54
C MET A 68 -3.22 -2.19 -17.77
N ASP A 69 -3.16 -3.52 -17.57
CA ASP A 69 -3.34 -4.49 -18.65
C ASP A 69 -4.72 -4.37 -19.31
N ARG A 70 -5.77 -4.06 -18.55
CA ARG A 70 -7.10 -3.80 -19.10
C ARG A 70 -7.14 -2.54 -19.94
N GLU A 71 -6.52 -1.45 -19.49
CA GLU A 71 -6.46 -0.21 -20.27
C GLU A 71 -5.64 -0.39 -21.56
N ASP A 72 -4.49 -1.06 -21.50
CA ASP A 72 -3.67 -1.34 -22.68
C ASP A 72 -4.41 -2.23 -23.70
N ASN A 73 -5.12 -3.26 -23.23
CA ASN A 73 -5.94 -4.10 -24.12
C ASN A 73 -7.12 -3.34 -24.73
N LEU A 74 -7.74 -2.42 -23.98
CA LEU A 74 -8.78 -1.53 -24.50
C LEU A 74 -8.19 -0.57 -25.54
N LEU A 75 -7.00 -0.01 -25.30
CA LEU A 75 -6.29 0.85 -26.24
C LEU A 75 -5.93 0.09 -27.52
N ASN A 76 -5.46 -1.15 -27.44
CA ASN A 76 -5.18 -1.99 -28.61
C ASN A 76 -6.47 -2.27 -29.41
N LEU A 77 -7.57 -2.63 -28.73
CA LEU A 77 -8.87 -2.84 -29.37
C LEU A 77 -9.41 -1.57 -30.07
N ILE A 78 -9.21 -0.39 -29.48
CA ILE A 78 -9.67 0.89 -30.03
C ILE A 78 -8.73 1.39 -31.15
N SER A 79 -7.43 1.12 -31.05
CA SER A 79 -6.42 1.56 -32.03
C SER A 79 -6.27 0.62 -33.23
N GLY A 80 -6.85 -0.58 -33.18
CA GLY A 80 -6.79 -1.56 -34.26
C GLY A 80 -5.40 -2.20 -34.45
N LEU A 81 -4.56 -2.12 -33.41
CA LEU A 81 -3.28 -2.82 -33.29
C LEU A 81 -3.46 -4.15 -32.54
#